data_AF-A0A920UTZ7-F1
#
_entry.id   AF-A0A920UTZ7-F1
#
_cell.length_a   1.000
_cell.length_b   1.000
_cell.length_c   1.000
_cell.angle_alpha   90.00
_cell.angle_beta   90.00
_cell.angle_gamma   90.00
#
_symmetry.space_group_name_H-M   'P 1'
#
loop_
_entity.id
_entity.type
_entity.pdbx_description
1 polymer ?
#
loop_
_entity_poly.entity_id
_entity_poly.type
_entity_poly.pdbx_seq_one_letter_code
_entity_poly.pdbx_strand_id
1 'polypeptide(L)' 'MVNLVTRAPGEEPENSFFVNLTSADGIDTSGFFSRRIGNQNVTVFTSYNSNDAYDPADNGFSAIPEFEDGHLSPGFFF' A
#
# COMPACT_ATOMS: atom_id res chain seq x y z
N MET A 1 -9.40 0.85 1.00
CA MET A 1 -8.55 2.06 1.11
C MET A 1 -8.13 2.49 -0.30
N VAL A 2 -7.91 3.79 -0.57
CA VAL A 2 -7.42 4.22 -1.90
C VAL A 2 -6.02 4.78 -1.74
N ASN A 3 -5.04 4.11 -2.35
CA ASN A 3 -3.64 4.53 -2.31
C ASN A 3 -3.29 5.22 -3.64
N LEU A 4 -3.35 6.55 -3.69
CA LEU A 4 -2.94 7.33 -4.87
C LEU A 4 -1.44 7.63 -4.76
N VAL A 5 -0.63 6.84 -5.47
CA VAL A 5 0.82 7.06 -5.55
C VAL A 5 1.18 7.40 -6.99
N THR A 6 1.25 8.68 -7.31
CA THR A 6 1.83 9.17 -8.58
C THR A 6 3.19 9.77 -8.26
N ARG A 7 4.20 8.92 -8.09
CA ARG A 7 5.59 9.35 -7.87
C ARG A 7 6.37 9.24 -9.17
N ALA A 8 6.87 10.38 -9.66
CA ALA A 8 7.83 10.38 -10.76
C ALA A 8 9.19 9.90 -10.22
N PRO A 9 9.98 9.15 -11.00
CA PRO A 9 11.30 8.75 -10.59
C PRO A 9 12.21 9.97 -10.38
N GLY A 10 12.79 10.07 -9.18
CA GLY A 10 13.85 11.04 -8.88
C GLY A 10 15.21 10.62 -9.45
N GLU A 11 16.21 11.50 -9.35
CA GLU A 11 17.57 11.19 -9.80
C GLU A 11 18.26 10.13 -8.92
N GLU A 12 17.88 10.08 -7.64
CA GLU A 12 18.44 9.16 -6.65
C GLU A 12 17.52 7.96 -6.44
N PRO A 13 18.08 6.76 -6.17
CA PRO A 13 17.29 5.60 -5.80
C PRO A 13 16.47 5.85 -4.52
N GLU A 14 15.21 5.43 -4.52
CA GLU A 14 14.34 5.49 -3.34
C GLU A 14 13.95 4.08 -2.92
N ASN A 15 14.00 3.81 -1.62
CA ASN A 15 13.36 2.65 -1.01
C ASN A 15 12.59 3.16 0.20
N SER A 16 11.27 3.04 0.18
CA SER A 16 10.41 3.43 1.30
C SER A 16 9.45 2.31 1.64
N PHE A 17 9.22 2.13 2.94
CA PHE A 17 8.28 1.18 3.49
C PHE A 17 7.42 1.89 4.51
N PHE A 18 6.15 1.51 4.57
CA PHE A 18 5.18 2.11 5.48
C PHE A 18 4.24 1.05 6.01
N VAL A 19 3.93 1.14 7.30
CA VAL A 19 3.10 0.18 8.02
C VAL A 19 2.21 0.96 8.99
N ASN A 20 0.92 0.69 8.93
CA ASN A 20 -0.13 1.21 9.80
C ASN A 20 -0.90 0.07 10.43
N LEU A 21 -1.22 0.22 11.72
CA LEU A 21 -2.08 -0.67 12.47
C LEU A 21 -3.23 0.15 13.05
N THR A 22 -4.43 -0.41 13.04
CA THR A 22 -5.63 0.23 13.58
C THR A 22 -6.10 -0.49 14.85
N SER A 23 -6.89 0.19 15.67
CA SER A 23 -7.50 -0.43 16.87
C SER A 23 -8.57 -1.47 16.57
N ALA A 24 -8.96 -1.61 15.30
CA ALA A 24 -9.92 -2.61 14.82
C ALA A 24 -9.19 -3.80 14.16
N ASP A 25 -7.95 -4.06 14.57
CA ASP A 25 -7.06 -5.11 14.02
C ASP A 25 -6.77 -5.00 12.51
N GLY A 26 -7.09 -3.86 11.89
CA GLY A 26 -6.74 -3.58 10.50
C GLY A 26 -5.25 -3.30 10.31
N ILE A 27 -4.69 -3.85 9.23
CA ILE A 27 -3.30 -3.71 8.81
C ILE A 27 -3.28 -3.03 7.44
N ASP A 28 -2.47 -1.98 7.29
CA ASP A 28 -2.14 -1.35 6.01
C ASP A 28 -0.62 -1.29 5.86
N THR A 29 -0.11 -1.84 4.77
CA THR A 29 1.33 -1.87 4.48
C THR A 29 1.59 -1.48 3.04
N SER A 30 2.67 -0.74 2.81
CA SER A 30 3.11 -0.41 1.46
C SER A 30 4.63 -0.31 1.36
N GLY A 31 5.11 -0.56 0.14
CA GLY A 31 6.51 -0.43 -0.24
C GLY A 31 6.63 0.29 -1.58
N PHE A 32 7.62 1.17 -1.69
CA PHE A 32 7.95 1.87 -2.92
C PHE A 32 9.45 1.78 -3.19
N PHE A 33 9.80 1.38 -4.40
CA PHE A 33 11.17 1.25 -4.86
C PHE A 33 11.33 2.00 -6.17
N SER A 34 12.38 2.81 -6.28
CA SER A 34 12.72 3.55 -7.49
C SER A 34 14.20 3.38 -7.80
N ARG A 35 14.52 3.14 -9.07
CA ARG A 35 15.91 3.01 -9.51
C ARG A 35 16.10 3.50 -10.94
N ARG A 36 17.24 4.15 -11.16
CA ARG A 36 17.72 4.55 -12.48
C ARG A 36 18.69 3.52 -13.04
N ILE A 37 18.47 3.11 -14.28
CA ILE A 37 19.32 2.17 -15.02
C ILE A 37 19.73 2.87 -16.33
N GLY A 38 20.90 3.51 -16.30
CA GLY A 38 21.35 4.38 -17.39
C GLY A 38 20.42 5.59 -17.55
N ASN A 39 19.73 5.65 -18.70
CA ASN A 39 18.76 6.73 -19.00
C ASN A 39 17.32 6.34 -18.69
N GLN A 40 17.06 5.08 -18.32
CA GLN A 40 15.73 4.58 -17.99
C GLN A 40 15.49 4.67 -16.49
N ASN A 41 14.26 4.93 -16.09
CA ASN A 41 13.85 4.84 -14.68
C ASN A 41 12.76 3.79 -14.51
N VAL A 42 12.88 3.01 -13.44
CA VAL A 42 11.94 1.95 -13.08
C VAL A 42 11.46 2.19 -11.67
N THR A 43 10.16 2.02 -11.47
CA THR A 43 9.51 2.11 -10.16
C THR A 43 8.67 0.87 -9.91
N VAL A 44 8.59 0.45 -8.65
CA VAL A 44 7.69 -0.60 -8.20
C VAL A 44 7.01 -0.11 -6.93
N PHE A 45 5.69 -0.06 -6.96
CA PHE A 45 4.86 0.15 -5.79
C PHE A 45 4.10 -1.13 -5.47
N THR A 46 4.07 -1.52 -4.19
CA THR A 46 3.28 -2.65 -3.70
C THR A 46 2.57 -2.24 -2.42
N SER A 47 1.36 -2.75 -2.22
CA SER A 47 0.64 -2.56 -0.97
C SER A 47 -0.23 -3.75 -0.62
N TYR A 48 -0.44 -3.95 0.68
CA TYR A 48 -1.33 -4.96 1.23
C TYR A 48 -2.15 -4.36 2.37
N ASN A 49 -3.46 -4.53 2.31
CA ASN A 49 -4.42 -4.04 3.29
C ASN A 49 -5.29 -5.21 3.74
N SER A 50 -5.57 -5.32 5.02
CA SER A 50 -6.44 -6.35 5.57
C SER A 50 -7.16 -5.84 6.81
N ASN A 51 -8.38 -6.31 7.03
CA ASN A 51 -9.12 -6.09 8.26
C ASN A 51 -10.05 -7.28 8.51
N ASP A 52 -10.15 -7.70 9.76
CA ASP A 52 -11.17 -8.65 10.19
C ASP A 52 -12.51 -7.93 10.39
N ALA A 53 -13.62 -8.68 10.35
CA ALA A 53 -14.94 -8.12 10.63
C ALA A 53 -14.98 -7.54 12.05
N TYR A 54 -15.19 -6.22 12.15
CA TYR A 54 -15.17 -5.51 13.43
C TYR A 54 -16.59 -5.09 13.87
N ASP A 55 -17.04 -5.62 15.01
CA ASP A 55 -18.30 -5.24 15.68
C ASP A 55 -17.99 -4.54 17.02
N PRO A 56 -17.92 -3.20 17.06
CA PRO A 56 -17.69 -2.46 18.30
C PRO A 56 -18.92 -2.41 19.22
N ALA A 57 -20.11 -2.79 18.73
CA ALA A 57 -21.37 -2.70 19.46
C ALA A 57 -21.80 -4.03 20.12
N ASP A 58 -21.08 -5.13 19.84
CA ASP A 58 -21.34 -6.48 20.34
C ASP A 58 -22.80 -6.91 20.14
N ASN A 59 -23.34 -6.64 18.95
CA ASN A 59 -24.73 -6.91 18.59
C ASN A 59 -24.87 -7.96 17.48
N GLY A 60 -23.75 -8.51 17.00
CA GLY A 60 -23.70 -9.53 15.97
C GLY A 60 -23.70 -8.96 14.54
N PHE A 61 -23.60 -7.64 14.37
CA PHE A 61 -23.51 -6.98 13.07
C PHE A 61 -22.21 -6.18 12.99
N SER A 62 -21.34 -6.61 12.09
CA SER A 62 -20.09 -5.90 11.81
C SER A 62 -20.34 -4.49 11.27
N ALA A 63 -19.66 -3.51 11.87
CA ALA A 63 -19.64 -2.12 11.40
C ALA A 63 -18.56 -1.88 10.34
N ILE A 64 -17.49 -2.68 10.34
CA ILE A 64 -16.44 -2.69 9.33
C ILE A 64 -16.28 -4.13 8.81
N PRO A 65 -16.59 -4.40 7.53
CA PRO A 65 -16.55 -5.75 7.00
C PRO A 65 -15.12 -6.27 6.89
N GLU A 66 -14.99 -7.59 6.87
CA GLU A 66 -13.74 -8.27 6.54
C GLU A 66 -13.30 -7.98 5.10
N PHE A 67 -12.02 -7.72 4.90
CA PHE A 67 -11.43 -7.60 3.56
C PHE A 67 -9.93 -7.93 3.55
N GLU A 68 -9.43 -8.32 2.39
CA GLU A 68 -8.00 -8.48 2.09
C GLU A 68 -7.72 -7.98 0.67
N ASP A 69 -6.88 -6.95 0.53
CA ASP A 69 -6.60 -6.27 -0.72
C ASP A 69 -5.10 -6.12 -0.95
N GLY A 70 -4.61 -6.76 -2.01
CA GLY A 70 -3.24 -6.60 -2.51
C GLY A 70 -3.18 -5.76 -3.80
N HIS A 71 -2.16 -4.93 -3.94
CA HIS A 71 -1.92 -4.14 -5.15
C HIS A 71 -0.45 -4.11 -5.54
N LEU A 72 -0.19 -4.15 -6.84
CA LEU A 72 1.15 -4.02 -7.45
C LEU A 72 1.04 -3.07 -8.64
N SER A 73 1.91 -2.06 -8.67
CA SER A 73 1.98 -1.07 -9.74
C SER A 73 3.43 -0.86 -10.19
N PRO A 74 3.86 -1.51 -11.28
CA PRO A 74 5.14 -1.24 -11.91
C PRO A 74 5.05 0.00 -12.82
N GLY A 75 6.10 0.83 -12.83
CA GLY A 75 6.21 1.98 -13.71
C GLY A 75 7.54 2.00 -14.46
N PHE A 76 7.50 2.29 -15.76
CA PHE A 76 8.67 2.39 -16.64
C PHE A 76 8.68 3.76 -17.32
N PHE A 77 9.83 4.43 -17.29
CA PHE A 77 10.01 5.77 -17.83
C PHE A 77 11.28 5.80 -18.70
N PHE A 78 11.21 6.46 -19.85
CA PHE A 78 12.24 6.51 -20.90
C PHE A 78 12.59 7.93 -21.31
#